data_AF-A0A3D4YH10-F1
#
_entry.id   AF-A0A3D4YH10-F1
#
_cell.length_a   1.000
_cell.length_b   1.000
_cell.length_c   1.000
_cell.angle_alpha   90.00
_cell.angle_beta   90.00
_cell.angle_gamma   90.00
#
_symmetry.space_group_name_H-M   'P 1'
#
loop_
_entity.id
_entity.type
_entity.pdbx_description
1 polymer ?
#
loop_
_entity_poly.entity_id
_entity_poly.type
_entity_poly.pdbx_seq_one_letter_code
_entity_poly.pdbx_strand_id
1 'polypeptide(L)'
;MAFLDKLSSVAKDMTEKAGEAVEITKLKSKVSKEKNAIEEVLQKIGGYYLDKYTAGEELDEGVALMCKEITEHNKTIEDLMGQIAAVKE
;
A
#
# COMPACT_ATOMS: atom_id res chain seq x y z
N MET A 1 -24.49 4.11 -9.37
CA MET A 1 -25.27 2.97 -9.92
C MET A 1 -24.57 2.26 -11.10
N ALA A 2 -23.74 2.93 -11.90
CA ALA A 2 -23.07 2.33 -13.07
C ALA A 2 -22.20 1.07 -12.79
N PHE A 3 -21.71 0.89 -11.57
CA PHE A 3 -20.88 -0.27 -11.21
C PHE A 3 -21.72 -1.55 -11.03
N LEU A 4 -22.94 -1.46 -10.51
CA LEU A 4 -23.82 -2.61 -10.30
C LEU A 4 -24.46 -3.10 -11.62
N ASP A 5 -24.81 -2.16 -12.52
CA ASP A 5 -25.27 -2.49 -13.87
C ASP A 5 -24.18 -3.16 -14.73
N LYS A 6 -22.91 -2.77 -14.54
CA LYS A 6 -21.79 -3.48 -15.18
C LYS A 6 -21.61 -4.90 -14.63
N LEU A 7 -21.84 -5.11 -13.34
CA LEU A 7 -21.71 -6.43 -12.71
C LEU A 7 -22.86 -7.37 -13.07
N SER A 8 -24.09 -6.87 -13.18
CA SER A 8 -25.27 -7.66 -13.60
C SER A 8 -25.17 -8.07 -15.07
N SER A 9 -24.69 -7.19 -15.95
CA SER A 9 -24.40 -7.49 -17.35
C SER A 9 -23.31 -8.55 -17.48
N VAL A 10 -22.24 -8.46 -16.66
CA VAL A 10 -21.16 -9.45 -16.66
C VAL A 10 -21.68 -10.83 -16.23
N ALA A 11 -22.57 -10.89 -15.24
CA ALA A 11 -23.17 -12.12 -14.70
C ALA A 11 -24.05 -12.87 -15.71
N LYS A 12 -24.82 -12.14 -16.53
CA LYS A 12 -25.77 -12.74 -17.49
C LYS A 12 -25.08 -13.46 -18.65
N ASP A 13 -23.88 -13.03 -19.00
CA ASP A 13 -23.07 -13.67 -20.04
C ASP A 13 -22.32 -14.91 -19.50
N MET A 14 -22.28 -15.19 -18.17
CA MET A 14 -21.39 -16.21 -17.57
C MET A 14 -21.82 -17.68 -17.67
N THR A 15 -22.90 -18.00 -18.39
CA THR A 15 -23.44 -19.37 -18.44
C THR A 15 -22.58 -20.34 -19.28
N GLU A 16 -21.64 -19.83 -20.08
CA GLU A 16 -20.61 -20.60 -20.82
C GLU A 16 -19.20 -20.51 -20.17
N LYS A 17 -19.06 -19.78 -19.05
CA LYS A 17 -17.80 -19.13 -18.60
C LYS A 17 -17.03 -19.78 -17.44
N ALA A 18 -17.21 -21.06 -17.13
CA ALA A 18 -16.48 -21.67 -16.02
C ALA A 18 -14.94 -21.68 -16.25
N GLY A 19 -14.49 -21.98 -17.48
CA GLY A 19 -13.06 -21.96 -17.84
C GLY A 19 -12.47 -20.54 -17.92
N GLU A 20 -13.19 -19.60 -18.54
CA GLU A 20 -12.78 -18.20 -18.64
C GLU A 20 -12.72 -17.50 -17.26
N ALA A 21 -13.63 -17.85 -16.34
CA ALA A 21 -13.61 -17.32 -14.97
C ALA A 21 -12.37 -17.76 -14.19
N VAL A 22 -11.89 -18.99 -14.41
CA VAL A 22 -10.64 -19.48 -13.82
C VAL A 22 -9.44 -18.72 -14.38
N GLU A 23 -9.41 -18.48 -15.69
CA GLU A 23 -8.31 -17.77 -16.33
C GLU A 23 -8.26 -16.29 -15.92
N ILE A 24 -9.42 -15.62 -15.85
CA ILE A 24 -9.56 -14.26 -15.31
C ILE A 24 -9.10 -14.21 -13.84
N THR A 25 -9.49 -15.18 -13.02
CA THR A 25 -9.10 -15.24 -11.60
C THR A 25 -7.58 -15.39 -11.46
N LYS A 26 -6.96 -16.23 -12.28
CA LYS A 26 -5.50 -16.40 -12.34
C LYS A 26 -4.80 -15.10 -12.74
N LEU A 27 -5.31 -14.39 -13.75
CA LEU A 27 -4.78 -13.09 -14.17
C LEU A 27 -4.93 -12.04 -13.07
N LYS A 28 -6.07 -11.97 -12.40
CA LYS A 28 -6.29 -11.06 -11.25
C LYS A 28 -5.31 -11.34 -10.11
N SER A 29 -5.03 -12.62 -9.81
CA SER A 29 -4.03 -12.98 -8.80
C SER A 29 -2.63 -12.50 -9.19
N LYS A 30 -2.22 -12.65 -10.45
CA LYS A 30 -0.95 -12.10 -10.95
C LYS A 30 -0.90 -10.58 -10.84
N VAL A 31 -1.96 -9.88 -11.25
CA VAL A 31 -2.05 -8.42 -11.11
C VAL A 31 -1.91 -7.99 -9.65
N SER A 32 -2.55 -8.70 -8.71
CA SER A 32 -2.42 -8.41 -7.28
C SER A 32 -0.98 -8.61 -6.79
N LYS A 33 -0.29 -9.65 -7.26
CA LYS A 33 1.12 -9.89 -6.93
C LYS A 33 2.02 -8.78 -7.44
N GLU A 34 1.84 -8.35 -8.69
CA GLU A 34 2.62 -7.23 -9.25
C GLU A 34 2.36 -5.93 -8.49
N LYS A 35 1.11 -5.65 -8.08
CA LYS A 35 0.80 -4.48 -7.25
C LYS A 35 1.53 -4.50 -5.92
N ASN A 36 1.53 -5.65 -5.23
CA ASN A 36 2.26 -5.81 -3.98
C ASN A 36 3.78 -5.65 -4.18
N ALA A 37 4.33 -6.23 -5.26
CA ALA A 37 5.74 -6.07 -5.59
C ALA A 37 6.11 -4.61 -5.86
N ILE A 38 5.24 -3.84 -6.53
CA ILE A 38 5.41 -2.40 -6.72
C ILE A 38 5.41 -1.68 -5.37
N GLU A 39 4.44 -1.99 -4.49
CA GLU A 39 4.37 -1.39 -3.15
C GLU A 39 5.62 -1.67 -2.32
N GLU A 40 6.14 -2.90 -2.34
CA GLU A 40 7.41 -3.25 -1.68
C GLU A 40 8.60 -2.44 -2.22
N VAL A 41 8.66 -2.22 -3.54
CA VAL A 41 9.71 -1.38 -4.14
C VAL A 41 9.56 0.07 -3.73
N LEU A 42 8.34 0.61 -3.71
CA LEU A 42 8.06 1.97 -3.24
C LEU A 42 8.45 2.14 -1.77
N GLN A 43 8.17 1.15 -0.92
CA GLN A 43 8.61 1.14 0.48
C GLN A 43 10.14 1.15 0.59
N LYS A 44 10.86 0.38 -0.22
CA LYS A 44 12.33 0.40 -0.26
C LYS A 44 12.87 1.76 -0.69
N ILE A 45 12.25 2.41 -1.68
CA ILE A 45 12.61 3.76 -2.12
C ILE A 45 12.39 4.75 -0.98
N GLY A 46 11.24 4.69 -0.31
CA GLY A 46 10.94 5.54 0.85
C GLY A 46 11.96 5.36 1.97
N GLY A 47 12.30 4.10 2.31
CA GLY A 47 13.34 3.78 3.29
C GLY A 47 14.71 4.34 2.91
N TYR A 48 15.11 4.19 1.65
CA TYR A 48 16.38 4.74 1.16
C TYR A 48 16.47 6.26 1.32
N TYR A 49 15.41 7.00 1.02
CA TYR A 49 15.39 8.45 1.22
C TYR A 49 15.32 8.85 2.69
N LEU A 50 14.61 8.09 3.52
CA LEU A 50 14.57 8.32 4.96
C LEU A 50 15.95 8.09 5.60
N ASP A 51 16.68 7.05 5.18
CA ASP A 51 18.05 6.78 5.63
C ASP A 51 18.98 7.95 5.26
N LYS A 52 18.87 8.47 4.04
CA LYS A 52 19.61 9.67 3.61
C LYS A 52 19.26 10.91 4.42
N TYR A 53 17.96 11.11 4.66
CA TYR A 53 17.47 12.23 5.46
C TYR A 53 18.03 12.17 6.90
N THR A 54 18.02 10.98 7.51
CA THR A 54 18.58 10.78 8.86
C THR A 54 20.10 10.86 8.90
N ALA A 55 20.79 10.55 7.80
CA ALA A 55 22.22 10.77 7.63
C ALA A 55 22.59 12.25 7.43
N GLY A 56 21.60 13.15 7.29
CA GLY A 56 21.81 14.58 7.07
C GLY A 56 22.22 14.93 5.64
N GLU A 57 21.95 14.06 4.67
CA GLU A 57 22.13 14.38 3.25
C GLU A 57 21.10 15.44 2.81
N GLU A 58 21.52 16.34 1.93
CA GLU A 58 20.63 17.34 1.34
C GLU A 58 19.71 16.65 0.34
N LEU A 59 18.42 16.60 0.68
CA LEU A 59 17.37 16.06 -0.18
C LEU A 59 16.57 17.19 -0.81
N ASP A 60 15.89 16.87 -1.92
CA ASP A 60 14.88 17.75 -2.49
C ASP A 60 13.85 18.15 -1.43
N GLU A 61 13.43 19.41 -1.43
CA GLU A 61 12.54 19.98 -0.42
C GLU A 61 11.24 19.18 -0.26
N GLY A 62 10.67 18.69 -1.38
CA GLY A 62 9.47 17.86 -1.35
C GLY A 62 9.69 16.52 -0.65
N VAL A 63 10.83 15.88 -0.90
CA VAL A 63 11.20 14.60 -0.26
C VAL A 63 11.56 14.81 1.21
N ALA A 64 12.25 15.89 1.54
CA ALA A 64 12.60 16.24 2.92
C ALA A 64 11.34 16.48 3.77
N LEU A 65 10.34 17.19 3.23
CA LEU A 65 9.04 17.38 3.90
C LEU A 65 8.35 16.05 4.18
N MET A 66 8.27 15.16 3.19
CA MET A 66 7.69 13.82 3.37
C MET A 66 8.45 13.00 4.43
N CYS A 67 9.79 13.05 4.43
CA CYS A 67 10.61 12.36 5.44
C CYS A 67 10.38 12.93 6.84
N LYS A 68 10.17 14.25 6.95
CA LYS A 68 9.82 14.90 8.21
C LYS A 68 8.45 14.43 8.73
N GLU A 69 7.43 14.39 7.88
CA GLU A 69 6.09 13.87 8.25
C GLU A 69 6.16 12.42 8.75
N ILE A 70 6.93 11.56 8.06
CA ILE A 70 7.15 10.17 8.49
C ILE A 70 7.79 10.12 9.89
N THR A 71 8.78 10.97 10.15
CA THR A 71 9.47 11.04 11.44
C THR A 71 8.53 11.51 12.57
N GLU A 72 7.66 12.48 12.29
CA GLU A 72 6.64 12.94 13.23
C GLU A 72 5.62 11.83 13.56
N HIS A 73 5.15 11.10 12.55
CA HIS A 73 4.28 9.94 12.75
C HIS A 73 4.94 8.83 13.56
N ASN A 74 6.22 8.53 13.31
CA ASN A 74 6.97 7.54 14.10
C ASN A 74 7.05 7.96 15.57
N LYS A 75 7.32 9.23 15.86
CA LYS A 75 7.33 9.75 17.23
C LYS A 75 5.96 9.62 17.91
N THR A 76 4.88 9.89 17.19
CA THR A 76 3.51 9.67 17.72
C THR A 76 3.27 8.19 18.02
N ILE A 77 3.73 7.27 17.17
CA ILE A 77 3.61 5.82 17.42
C ILE A 77 4.39 5.43 18.69
N GLU A 78 5.62 5.90 18.86
CA GLU A 78 6.43 5.64 20.05
C GLU A 78 5.75 6.14 21.33
N ASP A 79 5.20 7.36 21.30
CA ASP A 79 4.46 7.94 22.42
C ASP A 79 3.21 7.11 22.78
N LEU A 80 2.40 6.76 21.77
CA LEU A 80 1.22 5.90 21.95
C LEU A 80 1.59 4.51 22.49
N MET A 81 2.69 3.91 22.02
CA MET A 81 3.20 2.65 22.53
C MET A 81 3.64 2.77 24.00
N GLY A 82 4.28 3.88 24.38
CA GLY A 82 4.63 4.19 25.76
C GLY A 82 3.40 4.30 26.67
N GLN A 83 2.36 5.00 26.21
CA GLN A 83 1.08 5.09 26.92
C GLN A 83 0.42 3.71 27.08
N ILE A 84 0.40 2.89 26.04
CA ILE A 84 -0.15 1.52 26.10
C ILE A 84 0.63 0.67 27.11
N ALA A 85 1.96 0.79 27.16
CA ALA A 85 2.78 0.07 28.13
C ALA A 85 2.48 0.50 29.57
N ALA A 86 2.39 1.81 29.81
CA ALA A 86 2.09 2.38 31.12
C ALA A 86 0.69 2.03 31.65
N VAL A 87 -0.29 1.78 30.76
CA VAL A 87 -1.64 1.33 31.13
C VAL A 87 -1.70 -0.17 31.45
N LYS A 88 -0.74 -0.95 30.96
CA LYS A 88 -0.65 -2.40 31.20
C LYS A 88 0.11 -2.77 32.47
N GLU A 89 0.85 -1.82 33.06
CA GLU A 89 1.55 -1.93 34.34
C GLU A 89 0.60 -1.58 35.51
#